data_AF-A0A7W1JGG8-F1
#
_entry.id   AF-A0A7W1JGG8-F1
#
_cell.length_a   1.000
_cell.length_b   1.000
_cell.length_c   1.000
_cell.angle_alpha   90.00
_cell.angle_beta   90.00
_cell.angle_gamma   90.00
#
_symmetry.space_group_name_H-M   'P 1'
#
loop_
_entity.id
_entity.type
_entity.pdbx_description
1 polymer ?
#
loop_
_entity_poly.entity_id
_entity_poly.type
_entity_poly.pdbx_seq_one_letter_code
_entity_poly.pdbx_strand_id
1 'polypeptide(L)'
;LLTFGALPWTEDPAELAGIDVAVVGAPTDDLTSDRPGARFGPRAIRAASCPWGPHLEAKVDASKVLRMVDFGDAPVIPSDPVSTHAAIERVVGEVVAAGAVPIVLGGDHSIAEPDIRACAAAHGPVGLIHFDTHTDTGREVYGVEVSHGTPMFRLVEAGAVDASRYVQVGLRGYWPGKAEFDWQAERGITSFFMHDVQEVGIAEVVRRAIDVVRDGPVFLSVDIDVLDPAFAPGTGTPEPGGMTTADLLWACRTIAWSVSLVGAEVVEVCPSKIGSLDITALAAERVVREIMTGIALRRA
;
A
#
# COMPACT_ATOMS: atom_id res chain seq x y z
N LEU A 1 14.20 9.58 -18.38
CA LEU A 1 13.18 8.73 -17.72
C LEU A 1 13.26 9.01 -16.22
N LEU A 2 12.12 9.18 -15.55
CA LEU A 2 12.07 9.38 -14.10
C LEU A 2 11.66 8.03 -13.48
N THR A 3 12.56 7.41 -12.72
CA THR A 3 12.34 6.12 -12.05
C THR A 3 12.44 6.28 -10.54
N PHE A 4 11.78 5.40 -9.80
CA PHE A 4 11.86 5.36 -8.33
C PHE A 4 13.31 5.18 -7.88
N GLY A 5 13.82 6.10 -7.07
CA GLY A 5 15.20 6.04 -6.55
C GLY A 5 16.31 5.95 -7.60
N ALA A 6 16.07 6.35 -8.86
CA ALA A 6 16.97 6.13 -9.99
C ALA A 6 17.31 4.64 -10.24
N LEU A 7 16.38 3.72 -9.91
CA LEU A 7 16.51 2.31 -10.22
C LEU A 7 16.62 2.06 -11.74
N PRO A 8 17.26 0.95 -12.16
CA PRO A 8 17.16 0.47 -13.53
C PRO A 8 15.70 0.31 -13.94
N TRP A 9 15.41 0.64 -15.20
CA TRP A 9 14.06 0.52 -15.75
C TRP A 9 13.99 -0.57 -16.79
N THR A 10 12.88 -1.29 -16.77
CA THR A 10 12.47 -2.23 -17.81
C THR A 10 10.95 -2.37 -17.80
N GLU A 11 10.37 -2.74 -18.92
CA GLU A 11 8.97 -3.18 -19.03
C GLU A 11 8.89 -4.57 -19.65
N ASP A 12 10.03 -5.26 -19.80
CA ASP A 12 10.10 -6.63 -20.32
C ASP A 12 10.01 -7.63 -19.16
N PRO A 13 8.95 -8.45 -19.07
CA PRO A 13 8.82 -9.47 -18.04
C PRO A 13 9.98 -10.48 -18.03
N ALA A 14 10.67 -10.68 -19.15
CA ALA A 14 11.83 -11.58 -19.20
C ALA A 14 13.02 -11.06 -18.37
N GLU A 15 13.12 -9.74 -18.16
CA GLU A 15 14.18 -9.11 -17.37
C GLU A 15 13.88 -9.10 -15.86
N LEU A 16 12.69 -9.57 -15.44
CA LEU A 16 12.35 -9.77 -14.03
C LEU A 16 13.05 -10.99 -13.41
N ALA A 17 13.69 -11.85 -14.21
CA ALA A 17 14.34 -13.05 -13.72
C ALA A 17 15.42 -12.75 -12.66
N GLY A 18 15.15 -13.14 -11.42
CA GLY A 18 16.02 -12.89 -10.28
C GLY A 18 15.89 -11.48 -9.67
N ILE A 19 14.98 -10.64 -10.15
CA ILE A 19 14.66 -9.42 -9.42
C ILE A 19 14.03 -9.79 -8.07
N ASP A 20 14.42 -9.05 -7.04
CA ASP A 20 13.94 -9.25 -5.67
C ASP A 20 12.72 -8.39 -5.37
N VAL A 21 12.71 -7.16 -5.90
CA VAL A 21 11.63 -6.19 -5.75
C VAL A 21 11.46 -5.45 -7.07
N ALA A 22 10.22 -5.33 -7.56
CA ALA A 22 9.90 -4.50 -8.70
C ALA A 22 8.89 -3.42 -8.29
N VAL A 23 9.19 -2.17 -8.62
CA VAL A 23 8.26 -1.04 -8.41
C VAL A 23 7.35 -0.93 -9.61
N VAL A 24 6.04 -0.91 -9.40
CA VAL A 24 5.02 -0.75 -10.45
C VAL A 24 4.20 0.49 -10.14
N GLY A 25 3.83 1.31 -11.12
CA GLY A 25 2.83 2.37 -10.90
C GLY A 25 1.43 1.96 -11.38
N ALA A 26 0.39 2.37 -10.64
CA ALA A 26 -1.01 2.20 -11.02
C ALA A 26 -1.73 3.57 -11.07
N PRO A 27 -1.50 4.39 -12.12
CA PRO A 27 -1.89 5.81 -12.14
C PRO A 27 -3.37 6.04 -12.50
N THR A 28 -4.30 5.56 -11.68
CA THR A 28 -5.76 5.70 -11.86
C THR A 28 -6.45 6.25 -10.61
N ASP A 29 -7.46 7.09 -10.78
CA ASP A 29 -8.34 7.54 -9.69
C ASP A 29 -9.82 7.60 -10.13
N ASP A 30 -10.17 6.75 -11.11
CA ASP A 30 -11.50 6.72 -11.72
C ASP A 30 -12.60 6.21 -10.78
N LEU A 31 -12.24 5.68 -9.60
CA LEU A 31 -13.15 5.12 -8.59
C LEU A 31 -13.15 5.89 -7.26
N THR A 32 -12.50 7.07 -7.21
CA THR A 32 -12.54 8.01 -6.08
C THR A 32 -13.92 8.64 -5.92
N SER A 33 -14.38 8.78 -4.67
CA SER A 33 -15.69 9.37 -4.36
C SER A 33 -15.69 10.86 -4.01
N ASP A 34 -14.57 11.41 -3.49
CA ASP A 34 -14.44 12.84 -3.16
C ASP A 34 -13.47 13.57 -4.10
N ARG A 35 -12.21 13.79 -3.70
CA ARG A 35 -11.27 14.63 -4.47
C ARG A 35 -10.38 13.78 -5.37
N PRO A 36 -10.45 13.94 -6.70
CA PRO A 36 -9.54 13.25 -7.61
C PRO A 36 -8.14 13.86 -7.58
N GLY A 37 -7.15 13.15 -8.10
CA GLY A 37 -5.77 13.60 -8.19
C GLY A 37 -4.76 12.46 -8.01
N ALA A 38 -5.16 11.33 -7.44
CA ALA A 38 -4.29 10.20 -7.14
C ALA A 38 -3.69 9.56 -8.40
N ARG A 39 -4.30 9.75 -9.58
CA ARG A 39 -3.69 9.35 -10.88
C ARG A 39 -2.31 9.97 -11.13
N PHE A 40 -1.97 11.07 -10.46
CA PHE A 40 -0.64 11.71 -10.53
C PHE A 40 0.33 11.25 -9.44
N GLY A 41 -0.14 10.47 -8.46
CA GLY A 41 0.62 9.93 -7.33
C GLY A 41 1.89 9.20 -7.74
N PRO A 42 1.85 8.21 -8.67
CA PRO A 42 3.04 7.42 -9.01
C PRO A 42 4.18 8.29 -9.55
N ARG A 43 3.85 9.31 -10.35
CA ARG A 43 4.83 10.26 -10.88
C ARG A 43 5.41 11.16 -9.79
N ALA A 44 4.56 11.63 -8.87
CA ALA A 44 5.00 12.48 -7.77
C ALA A 44 5.92 11.72 -6.81
N ILE A 45 5.61 10.46 -6.48
CA ILE A 45 6.43 9.60 -5.63
C ILE A 45 7.80 9.34 -6.27
N ARG A 46 7.84 9.03 -7.57
CA ARG A 46 9.12 8.90 -8.30
C ARG A 46 9.90 10.22 -8.32
N ALA A 47 9.23 11.37 -8.44
CA ALA A 47 9.88 12.67 -8.44
C ALA A 47 10.44 13.07 -7.06
N ALA A 48 9.79 12.64 -5.98
CA ALA A 48 10.24 12.85 -4.61
C ALA A 48 11.43 11.97 -4.21
N SER A 49 11.74 10.95 -5.02
CA SER A 49 12.82 10.01 -4.74
C SER A 49 14.19 10.66 -4.77
N CYS A 50 15.06 10.21 -3.87
CA CYS A 50 16.48 10.59 -3.82
C CYS A 50 17.41 9.38 -4.10
N PRO A 51 18.69 9.61 -4.42
CA PRO A 51 19.66 8.53 -4.63
C PRO A 51 19.76 7.59 -3.41
N TRP A 52 20.05 6.32 -3.69
CA TRP A 52 20.26 5.31 -2.66
C TRP A 52 21.50 5.57 -1.81
N GLY A 53 21.44 5.11 -0.57
CA GLY A 53 22.53 5.13 0.39
C GLY A 53 22.15 4.34 1.65
N PRO A 54 23.09 4.13 2.57
CA PRO A 54 22.83 3.38 3.79
C PRO A 54 21.80 4.10 4.66
N HIS A 55 20.78 3.35 5.09
CA HIS A 55 19.82 3.80 6.07
C HIS A 55 20.54 4.10 7.39
N LEU A 56 20.33 5.29 7.95
CA LEU A 56 21.11 5.77 9.10
C LEU A 56 20.88 4.96 10.38
N GLU A 57 19.67 4.51 10.68
CA GLU A 57 19.39 3.70 11.89
C GLU A 57 19.67 2.21 11.64
N ALA A 58 19.04 1.63 10.60
CA ALA A 58 19.19 0.23 10.21
C ALA A 58 20.58 -0.17 9.70
N LYS A 59 21.45 0.79 9.35
CA LYS A 59 22.83 0.56 8.85
C LYS A 59 22.94 -0.32 7.59
N VAL A 60 21.85 -0.47 6.84
CA VAL A 60 21.80 -1.24 5.58
C VAL A 60 21.53 -0.33 4.39
N ASP A 61 22.19 -0.60 3.27
CA ASP A 61 21.84 -0.01 1.98
C ASP A 61 21.06 -1.06 1.17
N ALA A 62 19.74 -0.87 1.05
CA ALA A 62 18.87 -1.82 0.36
C ALA A 62 19.31 -2.07 -1.09
N SER A 63 19.88 -1.06 -1.77
CA SER A 63 20.36 -1.18 -3.15
C SER A 63 21.61 -2.06 -3.32
N LYS A 64 22.30 -2.37 -2.22
CA LYS A 64 23.43 -3.30 -2.20
C LYS A 64 23.03 -4.72 -1.82
N VAL A 65 21.85 -4.90 -1.23
CA VAL A 65 21.34 -6.20 -0.75
C VAL A 65 20.31 -6.78 -1.73
N LEU A 66 19.52 -5.93 -2.38
CA LEU A 66 18.42 -6.32 -3.26
C LEU A 66 18.72 -5.97 -4.71
N ARG A 67 18.36 -6.87 -5.63
CA ARG A 67 18.21 -6.57 -7.06
C ARG A 67 16.84 -5.95 -7.28
N MET A 68 16.81 -4.66 -7.61
CA MET A 68 15.56 -3.90 -7.72
C MET A 68 15.46 -3.20 -9.08
N VAL A 69 14.23 -3.10 -9.59
CA VAL A 69 13.91 -2.37 -10.83
C VAL A 69 12.67 -1.51 -10.66
N ASP A 70 12.57 -0.46 -11.46
CA ASP A 70 11.29 0.21 -11.74
C ASP A 70 10.70 -0.44 -13.00
N PHE A 71 9.57 -1.11 -12.84
CA PHE A 71 8.87 -1.86 -13.88
C PHE A 71 7.81 -1.05 -14.62
N GLY A 72 7.94 0.29 -14.60
CA GLY A 72 7.04 1.18 -15.30
C GLY A 72 5.66 1.30 -14.67
N ASP A 73 4.68 1.72 -15.46
CA ASP A 73 3.29 1.87 -15.03
C ASP A 73 2.42 0.82 -15.71
N ALA A 74 1.47 0.26 -14.97
CA ALA A 74 0.41 -0.55 -15.53
C ALA A 74 -0.45 0.30 -16.49
N PRO A 75 -0.92 -0.26 -17.62
CA PRO A 75 -1.79 0.46 -18.54
C PRO A 75 -3.10 0.89 -17.87
N VAL A 76 -3.45 2.16 -18.02
CA VAL A 76 -4.74 2.72 -17.58
C VAL A 76 -5.62 2.95 -18.79
N ILE A 77 -6.84 2.43 -18.76
CA ILE A 77 -7.84 2.58 -19.81
C ILE A 77 -8.82 3.66 -19.32
N PRO A 78 -8.85 4.85 -19.96
CA PRO A 78 -9.66 5.96 -19.48
C PRO A 78 -11.14 5.60 -19.35
N SER A 79 -11.72 5.84 -18.16
CA SER A 79 -13.14 5.60 -17.88
C SER A 79 -13.57 4.13 -18.00
N ASP A 80 -12.62 3.19 -18.01
CA ASP A 80 -12.89 1.76 -17.95
C ASP A 80 -12.10 1.16 -16.77
N PRO A 81 -12.66 1.26 -15.55
CA PRO A 81 -11.99 0.75 -14.35
C PRO A 81 -11.84 -0.77 -14.39
N VAL A 82 -12.73 -1.50 -15.06
CA VAL A 82 -12.66 -2.96 -15.19
C VAL A 82 -11.43 -3.37 -16.02
N SER A 83 -11.27 -2.77 -17.21
CA SER A 83 -10.10 -3.03 -18.04
C SER A 83 -8.81 -2.52 -17.38
N THR A 84 -8.87 -1.41 -16.65
CA THR A 84 -7.74 -0.86 -15.90
C THR A 84 -7.29 -1.80 -14.79
N HIS A 85 -8.21 -2.28 -13.95
CA HIS A 85 -7.91 -3.26 -12.91
C HIS A 85 -7.36 -4.56 -13.50
N ALA A 86 -7.92 -5.06 -14.60
CA ALA A 86 -7.38 -6.25 -15.27
C ALA A 86 -5.95 -6.04 -15.82
N ALA A 87 -5.63 -4.84 -16.30
CA ALA A 87 -4.29 -4.49 -16.75
C ALA A 87 -3.29 -4.40 -15.59
N ILE A 88 -3.72 -3.84 -14.45
CA ILE A 88 -2.94 -3.79 -13.20
C ILE A 88 -2.69 -5.21 -12.67
N GLU A 89 -3.73 -6.04 -12.52
CA GLU A 89 -3.64 -7.42 -12.03
C GLU A 89 -2.65 -8.24 -12.88
N ARG A 90 -2.65 -8.04 -14.20
CA ARG A 90 -1.69 -8.69 -15.11
C ARG A 90 -0.24 -8.24 -14.85
N VAL A 91 0.02 -6.94 -14.76
CA VAL A 91 1.40 -6.42 -14.57
C VAL A 91 1.94 -6.81 -13.20
N VAL A 92 1.14 -6.71 -12.14
CA VAL A 92 1.52 -7.20 -10.82
C VAL A 92 1.74 -8.71 -10.84
N GLY A 93 0.87 -9.45 -11.54
CA GLY A 93 1.02 -10.89 -11.75
C GLY A 93 2.31 -11.29 -12.47
N GLU A 94 2.79 -10.49 -13.42
CA GLU A 94 4.09 -10.71 -14.09
C GLU A 94 5.26 -10.61 -13.09
N VAL A 95 5.22 -9.63 -12.19
CA VAL A 95 6.21 -9.45 -11.11
C VAL A 95 6.17 -10.63 -10.13
N VAL A 96 4.98 -10.98 -9.65
CA VAL A 96 4.79 -12.08 -8.69
C VAL A 96 5.21 -13.42 -9.31
N ALA A 97 4.87 -13.68 -10.58
CA ALA A 97 5.23 -14.91 -11.28
C ALA A 97 6.75 -15.08 -11.48
N ALA A 98 7.50 -13.97 -11.55
CA ALA A 98 8.96 -13.98 -11.58
C ALA A 98 9.60 -14.25 -10.21
N GLY A 99 8.81 -14.28 -9.13
CA GLY A 99 9.26 -14.46 -7.75
C GLY A 99 9.74 -13.17 -7.07
N ALA A 100 9.53 -12.02 -7.70
CA ALA A 100 9.81 -10.70 -7.13
C ALA A 100 8.64 -10.21 -6.27
N VAL A 101 8.93 -9.36 -5.27
CA VAL A 101 7.89 -8.67 -4.50
C VAL A 101 7.47 -7.40 -5.26
N PRO A 102 6.21 -7.25 -5.69
CA PRO A 102 5.70 -6.01 -6.22
C PRO A 102 5.58 -4.96 -5.11
N ILE A 103 6.07 -3.75 -5.36
CA ILE A 103 5.71 -2.57 -4.57
C ILE A 103 5.01 -1.58 -5.49
N VAL A 104 3.72 -1.39 -5.29
CA VAL A 104 2.87 -0.61 -6.18
C VAL A 104 2.77 0.83 -5.69
N LEU A 105 3.09 1.77 -6.57
CA LEU A 105 2.83 3.19 -6.40
C LEU A 105 1.41 3.42 -6.92
N GLY A 106 0.47 3.61 -6.02
CA GLY A 106 -0.94 3.59 -6.34
C GLY A 106 -1.48 4.91 -6.90
N GLY A 107 -2.73 4.81 -7.33
CA GLY A 107 -3.64 5.94 -7.43
C GLY A 107 -4.66 5.85 -6.30
N ASP A 108 -5.95 5.80 -6.59
CA ASP A 108 -6.96 5.58 -5.54
C ASP A 108 -6.88 4.15 -4.95
N HIS A 109 -7.48 3.93 -3.77
CA HIS A 109 -7.36 2.65 -3.06
C HIS A 109 -8.08 1.48 -3.75
N SER A 110 -8.85 1.71 -4.82
CA SER A 110 -9.48 0.62 -5.57
C SER A 110 -8.47 -0.34 -6.20
N ILE A 111 -7.23 0.11 -6.42
CA ILE A 111 -6.14 -0.70 -6.98
C ILE A 111 -5.67 -1.82 -6.04
N ALA A 112 -6.05 -1.78 -4.76
CA ALA A 112 -5.85 -2.90 -3.83
C ALA A 112 -6.48 -4.20 -4.35
N GLU A 113 -7.63 -4.14 -5.02
CA GLU A 113 -8.31 -5.33 -5.55
C GLU A 113 -7.44 -6.09 -6.56
N PRO A 114 -6.99 -5.49 -7.69
CA PRO A 114 -6.12 -6.18 -8.63
C PRO A 114 -4.75 -6.56 -8.05
N ASP A 115 -4.15 -5.74 -7.18
CA ASP A 115 -2.81 -5.98 -6.63
C ASP A 115 -2.80 -7.19 -5.69
N ILE A 116 -3.77 -7.25 -4.78
CA ILE A 116 -3.88 -8.35 -3.81
C ILE A 116 -4.34 -9.63 -4.50
N ARG A 117 -5.23 -9.55 -5.49
CA ARG A 117 -5.65 -10.74 -6.28
C ARG A 117 -4.49 -11.36 -7.03
N ALA A 118 -3.62 -10.57 -7.65
CA ALA A 118 -2.43 -11.06 -8.32
C ALA A 118 -1.50 -11.82 -7.34
N CYS A 119 -1.30 -11.27 -6.14
CA CYS A 119 -0.50 -11.93 -5.10
C CYS A 119 -1.17 -13.21 -4.59
N ALA A 120 -2.48 -13.17 -4.32
CA ALA A 120 -3.24 -14.30 -3.81
C ALA A 120 -3.34 -15.46 -4.82
N ALA A 121 -3.38 -15.16 -6.12
CA ALA A 121 -3.37 -16.17 -7.17
C ALA A 121 -2.10 -17.05 -7.14
N ALA A 122 -0.95 -16.49 -6.75
CA ALA A 122 0.31 -17.20 -6.65
C ALA A 122 0.56 -17.84 -5.27
N HIS A 123 0.06 -17.23 -4.20
CA HIS A 123 0.40 -17.59 -2.83
C HIS A 123 -0.75 -18.19 -2.01
N GLY A 124 -1.96 -18.24 -2.55
CA GLY A 124 -3.20 -18.49 -1.80
C GLY A 124 -3.65 -17.24 -1.03
N PRO A 125 -4.73 -17.34 -0.23
CA PRO A 125 -5.25 -16.21 0.55
C PRO A 125 -4.14 -15.57 1.40
N VAL A 126 -3.97 -14.26 1.26
CA VAL A 126 -2.92 -13.51 1.98
C VAL A 126 -3.44 -13.01 3.32
N GLY A 127 -2.54 -12.89 4.30
CA GLY A 127 -2.77 -11.99 5.42
C GLY A 127 -2.62 -10.54 4.97
N LEU A 128 -3.30 -9.61 5.63
CA LEU A 128 -3.31 -8.20 5.26
C LEU A 128 -3.02 -7.32 6.48
N ILE A 129 -2.03 -6.43 6.37
CA ILE A 129 -1.91 -5.28 7.26
C ILE A 129 -2.26 -4.04 6.44
N HIS A 130 -3.26 -3.29 6.91
CA HIS A 130 -3.86 -2.16 6.23
C HIS A 130 -3.73 -0.91 7.10
N PHE A 131 -2.88 0.03 6.69
CA PHE A 131 -2.81 1.35 7.31
C PHE A 131 -3.72 2.30 6.56
N ASP A 132 -4.75 2.79 7.23
CA ASP A 132 -5.79 3.63 6.63
C ASP A 132 -6.55 4.37 7.74
N THR A 133 -7.05 5.56 7.42
CA THR A 133 -8.04 6.22 8.27
C THR A 133 -9.43 5.60 8.13
N HIS A 134 -9.77 5.07 6.96
CA HIS A 134 -11.00 4.40 6.61
C HIS A 134 -10.86 2.88 6.72
N THR A 135 -11.99 2.18 6.61
CA THR A 135 -11.96 0.71 6.66
C THR A 135 -11.83 0.07 5.28
N ASP A 136 -12.33 0.76 4.25
CA ASP A 136 -12.50 0.23 2.89
C ASP A 136 -13.24 -1.11 2.79
N THR A 137 -14.06 -1.38 3.81
CA THR A 137 -14.92 -2.56 3.92
C THR A 137 -16.39 -2.25 3.63
N GLY A 138 -16.67 -1.13 2.96
CA GLY A 138 -18.01 -0.82 2.49
C GLY A 138 -18.50 -1.87 1.50
N ARG A 139 -19.79 -2.23 1.57
CA ARG A 139 -20.44 -3.00 0.50
C ARG A 139 -20.70 -2.16 -0.74
N GLU A 140 -20.97 -0.88 -0.51
CA GLU A 140 -21.11 0.15 -1.52
C GLU A 140 -20.67 1.50 -0.94
N VAL A 141 -20.39 2.43 -1.84
CA VAL A 141 -20.23 3.86 -1.54
C VAL A 141 -21.17 4.62 -2.46
N TYR A 142 -22.14 5.35 -1.90
CA TYR A 142 -23.16 6.10 -2.63
C TYR A 142 -23.91 5.30 -3.72
N GLY A 143 -24.30 4.04 -3.44
CA GLY A 143 -24.96 3.19 -4.43
C GLY A 143 -24.02 2.42 -5.37
N VAL A 144 -22.70 2.53 -5.20
CA VAL A 144 -21.69 1.94 -6.10
C VAL A 144 -20.90 0.85 -5.36
N GLU A 145 -20.99 -0.39 -5.83
CA GLU A 145 -20.32 -1.58 -5.26
C GLU A 145 -18.83 -1.70 -5.59
N VAL A 146 -18.35 -0.92 -6.56
CA VAL A 146 -16.95 -0.89 -6.99
C VAL A 146 -16.47 0.55 -6.87
N SER A 147 -15.81 0.86 -5.76
CA SER A 147 -15.23 2.17 -5.45
C SER A 147 -13.97 2.01 -4.61
N HIS A 148 -13.21 3.08 -4.42
CA HIS A 148 -12.06 3.06 -3.51
C HIS A 148 -12.40 2.70 -2.06
N GLY A 149 -13.64 2.87 -1.59
CA GLY A 149 -14.06 2.50 -0.23
C GLY A 149 -14.66 1.09 -0.07
N THR A 150 -14.56 0.25 -1.11
CA THR A 150 -15.08 -1.14 -1.13
C THR A 150 -14.06 -2.27 -1.36
N PRO A 151 -12.78 -2.04 -1.70
CA PRO A 151 -11.91 -3.13 -2.18
C PRO A 151 -11.67 -4.19 -1.11
N MET A 152 -11.53 -3.81 0.16
CA MET A 152 -11.23 -4.77 1.24
C MET A 152 -12.41 -5.70 1.52
N PHE A 153 -13.65 -5.20 1.44
CA PHE A 153 -14.84 -6.05 1.50
C PHE A 153 -14.83 -7.10 0.39
N ARG A 154 -14.59 -6.65 -0.84
CA ARG A 154 -14.61 -7.51 -2.03
C ARG A 154 -13.50 -8.56 -1.99
N LEU A 155 -12.31 -8.19 -1.54
CA LEU A 155 -11.17 -9.09 -1.40
C LEU A 155 -11.40 -10.19 -0.36
N VAL A 156 -12.02 -9.86 0.77
CA VAL A 156 -12.40 -10.83 1.80
C VAL A 156 -13.49 -11.77 1.29
N GLU A 157 -14.55 -11.26 0.67
CA GLU A 157 -15.64 -12.10 0.14
C GLU A 157 -15.17 -12.99 -1.04
N ALA A 158 -14.20 -12.53 -1.83
CA ALA A 158 -13.56 -13.33 -2.88
C ALA A 158 -12.59 -14.40 -2.35
N GLY A 159 -12.26 -14.38 -1.05
CA GLY A 159 -11.28 -15.28 -0.43
C GLY A 159 -9.83 -14.99 -0.84
N ALA A 160 -9.53 -13.81 -1.39
CA ALA A 160 -8.16 -13.39 -1.69
C ALA A 160 -7.41 -12.95 -0.41
N VAL A 161 -8.16 -12.43 0.57
CA VAL A 161 -7.66 -12.08 1.91
C VAL A 161 -8.25 -13.04 2.93
N ASP A 162 -7.39 -13.62 3.78
CA ASP A 162 -7.83 -14.35 4.97
C ASP A 162 -8.23 -13.35 6.06
N ALA A 163 -9.53 -13.22 6.30
CA ALA A 163 -10.05 -12.26 7.27
C ALA A 163 -9.56 -12.47 8.70
N SER A 164 -9.22 -13.71 9.09
CA SER A 164 -8.65 -13.98 10.42
C SER A 164 -7.20 -13.51 10.55
N ARG A 165 -6.56 -13.22 9.42
CA ARG A 165 -5.21 -12.66 9.29
C ARG A 165 -5.26 -11.27 8.65
N TYR A 166 -6.31 -10.50 8.93
CA TYR A 166 -6.48 -9.14 8.46
C TYR A 166 -6.50 -8.15 9.64
N VAL A 167 -5.59 -7.17 9.61
CA VAL A 167 -5.49 -6.08 10.59
C VAL A 167 -5.61 -4.71 9.91
N GLN A 168 -6.46 -3.86 10.46
CA GLN A 168 -6.53 -2.43 10.13
C GLN A 168 -5.87 -1.59 11.23
N VAL A 169 -5.15 -0.54 10.85
CA VAL A 169 -4.43 0.34 11.78
C VAL A 169 -4.62 1.81 11.38
N GLY A 170 -5.11 2.62 12.31
CA GLY A 170 -5.25 4.07 12.12
C GLY A 170 -6.68 4.55 11.91
N LEU A 171 -7.67 3.66 12.07
CA LEU A 171 -9.08 3.97 11.85
C LEU A 171 -9.55 5.16 12.68
N ARG A 172 -10.20 6.13 12.04
CA ARG A 172 -10.81 7.31 12.68
C ARG A 172 -11.83 7.96 11.74
N GLY A 173 -12.40 9.08 12.17
CA GLY A 173 -13.34 9.83 11.37
C GLY A 173 -14.76 9.26 11.42
N TYR A 174 -15.50 9.46 10.34
CA TYR A 174 -16.91 9.10 10.23
C TYR A 174 -17.08 8.09 9.10
N TRP A 175 -17.88 7.05 9.34
CA TRP A 175 -18.14 5.93 8.41
C TRP A 175 -17.01 4.87 8.39
N PRO A 176 -17.34 3.57 8.33
CA PRO A 176 -18.68 2.98 8.20
C PRO A 176 -19.47 2.89 9.53
N GLY A 177 -20.64 2.26 9.48
CA GLY A 177 -21.54 2.13 10.61
C GLY A 177 -21.45 0.77 11.32
N LYS A 178 -22.43 0.51 12.18
CA LYS A 178 -22.49 -0.73 12.97
C LYS A 178 -22.49 -1.99 12.10
N ALA A 179 -23.19 -1.96 10.96
CA ALA A 179 -23.35 -3.14 10.10
C ALA A 179 -22.01 -3.64 9.54
N GLU A 180 -21.14 -2.72 9.12
CA GLU A 180 -19.81 -3.04 8.60
C GLU A 180 -18.90 -3.55 9.71
N PHE A 181 -18.91 -2.93 10.90
CA PHE A 181 -18.12 -3.43 12.03
C PHE A 181 -18.63 -4.78 12.57
N ASP A 182 -19.95 -5.03 12.54
CA ASP A 182 -20.50 -6.35 12.86
C ASP A 182 -19.99 -7.40 11.86
N TRP A 183 -20.01 -7.08 10.56
CA TRP A 183 -19.45 -7.97 9.52
C TRP A 183 -17.94 -8.20 9.74
N GLN A 184 -17.15 -7.16 10.04
CA GLN A 184 -15.73 -7.31 10.33
C GLN A 184 -15.48 -8.24 11.52
N ALA A 185 -16.24 -8.07 12.61
CA ALA A 185 -16.16 -8.93 13.79
C ALA A 185 -16.57 -10.38 13.50
N GLU A 186 -17.62 -10.61 12.71
CA GLU A 186 -18.05 -11.94 12.27
C GLU A 186 -16.98 -12.65 11.43
N ARG A 187 -16.21 -11.90 10.65
CA ARG A 187 -15.10 -12.42 9.83
C ARG A 187 -13.78 -12.57 10.59
N GLY A 188 -13.67 -12.01 11.79
CA GLY A 188 -12.45 -12.08 12.61
C GLY A 188 -11.40 -11.02 12.28
N ILE A 189 -11.79 -9.92 11.62
CA ILE A 189 -10.90 -8.81 11.30
C ILE A 189 -10.54 -8.07 12.59
N THR A 190 -9.26 -7.73 12.75
CA THR A 190 -8.77 -6.94 13.89
C THR A 190 -8.59 -5.49 13.49
N SER A 191 -9.17 -4.57 14.26
CA SER A 191 -9.08 -3.14 13.97
C SER A 191 -8.45 -2.38 15.12
N PHE A 192 -7.38 -1.64 14.84
CA PHE A 192 -6.77 -0.67 15.75
C PHE A 192 -7.13 0.73 15.29
N PHE A 193 -7.90 1.42 16.13
CA PHE A 193 -8.28 2.80 15.90
C PHE A 193 -7.12 3.73 16.25
N MET A 194 -7.22 4.98 15.79
CA MET A 194 -6.20 5.97 16.06
C MET A 194 -6.04 6.27 17.57
N HIS A 195 -7.11 6.10 18.37
CA HIS A 195 -7.01 6.21 19.83
C HIS A 195 -6.20 5.07 20.45
N ASP A 196 -6.24 3.84 19.90
CA ASP A 196 -5.38 2.75 20.35
C ASP A 196 -3.90 3.12 20.13
N VAL A 197 -3.57 3.64 18.95
CA VAL A 197 -2.19 4.08 18.62
C VAL A 197 -1.73 5.20 19.56
N GLN A 198 -2.62 6.12 19.94
CA GLN A 198 -2.32 7.20 20.88
C GLN A 198 -2.15 6.71 22.33
N GLU A 199 -2.96 5.75 22.77
CA GLU A 199 -2.97 5.26 24.15
C GLU A 199 -1.88 4.22 24.43
N VAL A 200 -1.68 3.25 23.54
CA VAL A 200 -0.69 2.16 23.74
C VAL A 200 0.59 2.34 22.94
N GLY A 201 0.60 3.24 21.95
CA GLY A 201 1.76 3.53 21.11
C GLY A 201 1.88 2.64 19.87
N ILE A 202 2.42 3.20 18.78
CA ILE A 202 2.58 2.50 17.49
C ILE A 202 3.37 1.19 17.61
N ALA A 203 4.37 1.14 18.50
CA ALA A 203 5.21 -0.04 18.63
C ALA A 203 4.46 -1.27 19.11
N GLU A 204 3.56 -1.11 20.08
CA GLU A 204 2.73 -2.21 20.59
C GLU A 204 1.64 -2.59 19.57
N VAL A 205 1.04 -1.61 18.89
CA VAL A 205 0.07 -1.87 17.83
C VAL A 205 0.69 -2.68 16.70
N VAL A 206 1.87 -2.30 16.21
CA VAL A 206 2.58 -3.03 15.15
C VAL A 206 2.96 -4.44 15.61
N ARG A 207 3.41 -4.61 16.85
CA ARG A 207 3.71 -5.93 17.40
C ARG A 207 2.48 -6.84 17.37
N ARG A 208 1.31 -6.34 17.79
CA ARG A 208 0.04 -7.08 17.74
C ARG A 208 -0.41 -7.34 16.31
N ALA A 209 -0.27 -6.37 15.41
CA ALA A 209 -0.62 -6.54 14.01
C ALA A 209 0.20 -7.67 13.35
N ILE A 210 1.50 -7.73 13.64
CA ILE A 210 2.38 -8.82 13.20
C ILE A 210 1.93 -10.17 13.78
N ASP A 211 1.58 -10.23 15.07
CA ASP A 211 1.10 -11.47 15.71
C ASP A 211 -0.17 -12.04 15.05
N VAL A 212 -1.05 -11.18 14.54
CA VAL A 212 -2.27 -11.63 13.84
C VAL A 212 -1.94 -12.25 12.48
N VAL A 213 -0.96 -11.70 11.74
CA VAL A 213 -0.71 -12.09 10.34
C VAL A 213 0.44 -13.07 10.12
N ARG A 214 1.28 -13.31 11.14
CA ARG A 214 2.61 -13.96 11.09
C ARG A 214 2.70 -15.29 10.33
N ASP A 215 1.64 -16.07 10.28
CA ASP A 215 1.66 -17.43 9.75
C ASP A 215 1.24 -17.47 8.27
N GLY A 216 2.12 -17.00 7.35
CA GLY A 216 1.94 -17.16 5.90
C GLY A 216 2.33 -15.93 5.07
N PRO A 217 1.91 -15.88 3.78
CA PRO A 217 2.13 -14.72 2.93
C PRO A 217 1.33 -13.52 3.47
N VAL A 218 1.94 -12.33 3.43
CA VAL A 218 1.34 -11.08 3.91
C VAL A 218 1.44 -10.01 2.84
N PHE A 219 0.36 -9.28 2.62
CA PHE A 219 0.35 -8.05 1.83
C PHE A 219 0.27 -6.84 2.78
N LEU A 220 1.02 -5.78 2.46
CA LEU A 220 1.01 -4.53 3.22
C LEU A 220 0.40 -3.41 2.36
N SER A 221 -0.79 -2.96 2.72
CA SER A 221 -1.47 -1.86 2.06
C SER A 221 -1.36 -0.60 2.92
N VAL A 222 -0.89 0.49 2.34
CA VAL A 222 -0.71 1.78 3.03
C VAL A 222 -1.46 2.87 2.28
N ASP A 223 -2.60 3.27 2.81
CA ASP A 223 -3.21 4.54 2.48
C ASP A 223 -2.42 5.68 3.15
N ILE A 224 -2.03 6.68 2.37
CA ILE A 224 -1.29 7.82 2.89
C ILE A 224 -2.14 8.71 3.82
N ASP A 225 -3.47 8.64 3.70
CA ASP A 225 -4.42 9.39 4.52
C ASP A 225 -4.50 8.91 5.97
N VAL A 226 -3.88 7.76 6.28
CA VAL A 226 -3.66 7.31 7.66
C VAL A 226 -2.87 8.34 8.48
N LEU A 227 -2.02 9.13 7.80
CA LEU A 227 -1.28 10.22 8.39
C LEU A 227 -2.19 11.40 8.68
N ASP A 228 -1.86 12.16 9.73
CA ASP A 228 -2.54 13.45 9.94
C ASP A 228 -2.35 14.36 8.71
N PRO A 229 -3.35 15.16 8.31
CA PRO A 229 -3.23 16.11 7.20
C PRO A 229 -2.09 17.13 7.35
N ALA A 230 -1.56 17.33 8.57
CA ALA A 230 -0.32 18.09 8.79
C ALA A 230 0.92 17.45 8.10
N PHE A 231 0.89 16.14 7.87
CA PHE A 231 1.95 15.35 7.25
C PHE A 231 1.60 14.90 5.82
N ALA A 232 0.33 14.58 5.56
CA ALA A 232 -0.17 14.16 4.25
C ALA A 232 -1.37 15.00 3.78
N PRO A 233 -1.19 16.31 3.51
CA PRO A 233 -2.29 17.17 3.04
C PRO A 233 -2.77 16.81 1.62
N GLY A 234 -1.97 16.06 0.86
CA GLY A 234 -2.26 15.67 -0.52
C GLY A 234 -2.89 14.28 -0.60
N THR A 235 -4.15 14.17 -0.18
CA THR A 235 -4.98 12.96 -0.31
C THR A 235 -6.43 13.33 -0.64
N GLY A 236 -7.19 12.37 -1.18
CA GLY A 236 -8.59 12.52 -1.55
C GLY A 236 -9.50 12.85 -0.36
N THR A 237 -9.35 12.10 0.73
CA THR A 237 -10.28 12.02 1.87
C THR A 237 -9.57 12.27 3.22
N PRO A 238 -8.97 13.45 3.44
CA PRO A 238 -8.16 13.68 4.64
C PRO A 238 -9.01 13.74 5.92
N GLU A 239 -8.60 12.98 6.94
CA GLU A 239 -9.22 12.98 8.27
C GLU A 239 -8.25 13.51 9.36
N PRO A 240 -8.58 14.59 10.09
CA PRO A 240 -7.71 15.10 11.17
C PRO A 240 -7.51 14.13 12.34
N GLY A 241 -6.38 14.24 13.04
CA GLY A 241 -6.06 13.45 14.23
C GLY A 241 -5.36 12.13 13.93
N GLY A 242 -4.68 12.02 12.78
CA GLY A 242 -3.97 10.83 12.33
C GLY A 242 -2.60 10.62 12.97
N MET A 243 -1.87 9.60 12.51
CA MET A 243 -0.53 9.30 13.02
C MET A 243 0.55 10.19 12.40
N THR A 244 1.73 10.20 13.01
CA THR A 244 2.87 10.96 12.47
C THR A 244 3.58 10.19 11.37
N THR A 245 4.27 10.90 10.47
CA THR A 245 5.13 10.25 9.47
C THR A 245 6.17 9.35 10.13
N ALA A 246 6.74 9.75 11.27
CA ALA A 246 7.75 8.95 11.97
C ALA A 246 7.21 7.58 12.40
N ASP A 247 5.97 7.55 12.91
CA ASP A 247 5.30 6.31 13.33
C ASP A 247 5.10 5.37 12.14
N LEU A 248 4.55 5.87 11.03
CA LEU A 248 4.25 5.08 9.84
C LEU A 248 5.53 4.51 9.21
N LEU A 249 6.59 5.33 9.09
CA LEU A 249 7.87 4.89 8.52
C LEU A 249 8.52 3.78 9.34
N TRP A 250 8.56 3.95 10.67
CA TRP A 250 9.07 2.92 11.56
C TRP A 250 8.22 1.63 11.48
N ALA A 251 6.90 1.77 11.43
CA ALA A 251 5.97 0.65 11.34
C ALA A 251 6.18 -0.16 10.05
N CYS A 252 6.21 0.50 8.90
CA CYS A 252 6.38 -0.13 7.59
C CYS A 252 7.71 -0.91 7.50
N ARG A 253 8.82 -0.32 7.97
CA ARG A 253 10.12 -1.01 8.03
C ARG A 253 10.06 -2.25 8.92
N THR A 254 9.47 -2.10 10.10
CA THR A 254 9.39 -3.18 11.11
C THR A 254 8.54 -4.33 10.61
N ILE A 255 7.40 -4.04 9.97
CA ILE A 255 6.52 -5.04 9.37
C ILE A 255 7.23 -5.77 8.24
N ALA A 256 7.78 -5.03 7.27
CA ALA A 256 8.45 -5.63 6.11
C ALA A 256 9.65 -6.52 6.50
N TRP A 257 10.30 -6.20 7.63
CA TRP A 257 11.33 -7.06 8.23
C TRP A 257 10.77 -8.33 8.89
N SER A 258 9.61 -8.21 9.55
CA SER A 258 9.08 -9.24 10.46
C SER A 258 8.19 -10.29 9.78
N VAL A 259 7.61 -10.00 8.61
CA VAL A 259 6.64 -10.88 7.95
C VAL A 259 7.14 -11.42 6.60
N SER A 260 6.45 -12.45 6.09
CA SER A 260 6.68 -12.92 4.72
C SER A 260 5.90 -12.06 3.72
N LEU A 261 6.44 -10.87 3.45
CA LEU A 261 5.84 -9.92 2.54
C LEU A 261 5.84 -10.46 1.10
N VAL A 262 4.67 -10.55 0.48
CA VAL A 262 4.48 -10.99 -0.92
C VAL A 262 4.07 -9.87 -1.86
N GLY A 263 3.73 -8.70 -1.32
CA GLY A 263 3.41 -7.49 -2.07
C GLY A 263 3.15 -6.33 -1.11
N ALA A 264 3.28 -5.12 -1.61
CA ALA A 264 2.87 -3.93 -0.89
C ALA A 264 2.42 -2.83 -1.84
N GLU A 265 1.66 -1.87 -1.34
CA GLU A 265 1.26 -0.68 -2.08
C GLU A 265 1.25 0.57 -1.19
N VAL A 266 1.41 1.74 -1.82
CA VAL A 266 1.14 3.04 -1.21
C VAL A 266 0.18 3.81 -2.11
N VAL A 267 -0.99 4.18 -1.60
CA VAL A 267 -2.12 4.72 -2.38
C VAL A 267 -2.54 6.12 -1.90
N GLU A 268 -3.52 6.70 -2.60
CA GLU A 268 -4.21 7.97 -2.30
C GLU A 268 -3.31 9.21 -2.22
N VAL A 269 -2.11 9.13 -2.81
CA VAL A 269 -1.24 10.30 -2.96
C VAL A 269 -1.81 11.21 -4.04
N CYS A 270 -2.49 12.28 -3.63
CA CYS A 270 -3.02 13.35 -4.47
C CYS A 270 -2.08 14.56 -4.43
N PRO A 271 -1.17 14.74 -5.41
CA PRO A 271 -0.18 15.81 -5.36
C PRO A 271 -0.85 17.18 -5.34
N SER A 272 -0.60 17.96 -4.28
CA SER A 272 -1.37 19.16 -3.97
C SER A 272 -1.09 20.32 -4.93
N LYS A 273 0.14 20.42 -5.47
CA LYS A 273 0.60 21.35 -6.53
C LYS A 273 1.87 20.82 -7.21
N ILE A 274 2.11 21.26 -8.46
CA ILE A 274 3.43 21.14 -9.10
C ILE A 274 4.40 22.09 -8.38
N GLY A 275 5.38 21.57 -7.63
CA GLY A 275 6.36 22.33 -6.86
C GLY A 275 7.47 21.44 -6.29
N SER A 276 8.54 22.03 -5.76
CA SER A 276 9.79 21.31 -5.44
C SER A 276 9.77 20.45 -4.16
N LEU A 277 8.70 20.49 -3.36
CA LEU A 277 8.56 19.76 -2.09
C LEU A 277 7.08 19.45 -1.84
N ASP A 278 6.54 18.41 -2.49
CA ASP A 278 5.27 17.83 -2.07
C ASP A 278 5.54 16.88 -0.89
N ILE A 279 5.14 17.29 0.30
CA ILE A 279 5.44 16.55 1.54
C ILE A 279 4.73 15.20 1.60
N THR A 280 3.58 15.06 0.93
CA THR A 280 2.82 13.81 0.88
C THR A 280 3.54 12.81 -0.02
N ALA A 281 3.98 13.26 -1.20
CA ALA A 281 4.80 12.43 -2.09
C ALA A 281 6.14 12.02 -1.45
N LEU A 282 6.74 12.91 -0.66
CA LEU A 282 7.96 12.59 0.11
C LEU A 282 7.70 11.55 1.20
N ALA A 283 6.58 11.65 1.92
CA ALA A 283 6.19 10.66 2.92
C ALA A 283 5.95 9.29 2.27
N ALA A 284 5.19 9.23 1.17
CA ALA A 284 4.93 8.01 0.41
C ALA A 284 6.21 7.39 -0.18
N GLU A 285 7.12 8.20 -0.73
CA GLU A 285 8.44 7.73 -1.18
C GLU A 285 9.21 7.07 -0.04
N ARG A 286 9.18 7.69 1.13
CA ARG A 286 9.90 7.17 2.29
C ARG A 286 9.24 5.89 2.80
N VAL A 287 7.92 5.74 2.76
CA VAL A 287 7.23 4.47 3.06
C VAL A 287 7.75 3.35 2.17
N VAL A 288 7.76 3.54 0.85
CA VAL A 288 8.29 2.54 -0.11
C VAL A 288 9.74 2.17 0.22
N ARG A 289 10.58 3.15 0.54
CA ARG A 289 11.98 2.93 0.88
C ARG A 289 12.16 2.19 2.22
N GLU A 290 11.32 2.47 3.22
CA GLU A 290 11.31 1.76 4.50
C GLU A 290 10.87 0.31 4.34
N ILE A 291 9.88 0.04 3.48
CA ILE A 291 9.48 -1.33 3.11
C ILE A 291 10.66 -2.08 2.49
N MET A 292 11.32 -1.50 1.47
CA MET A 292 12.51 -2.11 0.86
C MET A 292 13.66 -2.31 1.85
N THR A 293 13.84 -1.38 2.79
CA THR A 293 14.82 -1.50 3.87
C THR A 293 14.49 -2.68 4.79
N GLY A 294 13.22 -2.86 5.16
CA GLY A 294 12.76 -4.01 5.93
C GLY A 294 12.99 -5.34 5.20
N ILE A 295 12.66 -5.41 3.90
CA ILE A 295 12.94 -6.59 3.06
C ILE A 295 14.44 -6.90 3.03
N ALA A 296 15.29 -5.87 2.87
CA ALA A 296 16.74 -6.03 2.87
C ALA A 296 17.27 -6.55 4.21
N LEU A 297 16.76 -6.04 5.34
CA LEU A 297 17.14 -6.50 6.68
C LEU A 297 16.82 -7.98 6.93
N ARG A 298 15.77 -8.51 6.31
CA ARG A 298 15.41 -9.93 6.43
C ARG A 298 16.40 -10.87 5.71
N ARG A 299 17.18 -10.33 4.77
CA ARG A 299 18.15 -11.06 3.94
C ARG A 299 19.61 -10.89 4.39
N ALA A 300 19.88 -9.84 5.17
CA ALA A 300 21.20 -9.51 5.71
C ALA A 300 21.52 -10.33 6.97
#